data_AF-A0A1G3V457-F1
#
_entry.id   AF-A0A1G3V457-F1
#
_cell.length_a   1.000
_cell.length_b   1.000
_cell.length_c   1.000
_cell.angle_alpha   90.00
_cell.angle_beta   90.00
_cell.angle_gamma   90.00
#
_symmetry.space_group_name_H-M   'P 1'
#
loop_
_entity.id
_entity.type
_entity.pdbx_description
1 polymer ?
#
loop_
_entity_poly.entity_id
_entity_poly.type
_entity_poly.pdbx_seq_one_letter_code
_entity_poly.pdbx_strand_id
1 'polypeptide(L)'
;MFVLGNFIAAVARIIDAALTIYMWIIIIRAVLSWVNPDPYNPIVRLLYRVTEPVMALVRRWIPLRGMGIDFSPIIILLAIVFLQSFLVKSLMELAYTLR
;
A
#
# COMPACT_ATOMS: atom_id res chain seq x y z
N MET A 1 1.62 -26.91 -16.01
CA MET A 1 2.69 -26.41 -16.90
C MET A 1 3.67 -25.60 -16.07
N PHE A 2 4.82 -26.18 -15.76
CA PHE A 2 5.87 -25.58 -14.93
C PHE A 2 6.21 -24.11 -15.26
N VAL A 3 6.29 -23.75 -16.54
CA VAL A 3 6.61 -22.36 -16.98
C VAL A 3 5.53 -21.35 -16.54
N LEU A 4 4.25 -21.68 -16.72
CA LEU A 4 3.15 -20.80 -16.32
C LEU A 4 3.08 -20.64 -14.80
N GLY A 5 3.29 -21.72 -14.05
CA GLY A 5 3.36 -21.66 -12.59
C GLY A 5 4.47 -20.72 -12.09
N ASN A 6 5.68 -20.85 -12.63
CA ASN A 6 6.80 -19.96 -12.26
C ASN A 6 6.54 -18.49 -12.63
N PHE A 7 5.91 -18.23 -13.78
CA PHE A 7 5.56 -16.88 -14.20
C PHE A 7 4.57 -16.23 -13.21
N ILE A 8 3.50 -16.93 -12.85
CA ILE A 8 2.51 -16.42 -11.89
C ILE A 8 3.15 -16.19 -10.51
N ALA A 9 4.00 -17.11 -10.04
CA ALA A 9 4.73 -16.93 -8.78
C ALA A 9 5.63 -15.69 -8.81
N ALA A 10 6.32 -15.43 -9.93
CA ALA A 10 7.15 -14.24 -10.09
C ALA A 10 6.31 -12.96 -10.03
N VAL A 11 5.17 -12.92 -10.73
CA VAL A 11 4.23 -11.79 -10.70
C VAL A 11 3.72 -11.55 -9.28
N ALA A 12 3.28 -12.61 -8.59
CA ALA A 12 2.80 -12.51 -7.21
C ALA A 12 3.86 -11.93 -6.26
N ARG A 13 5.13 -12.33 -6.39
CA ARG A 13 6.25 -11.79 -5.61
C ARG A 13 6.52 -10.32 -5.90
N ILE A 14 6.43 -9.89 -7.17
CA ILE A 14 6.60 -8.47 -7.53
C ILE A 14 5.49 -7.62 -6.92
N ILE A 15 4.24 -8.10 -6.99
CA ILE A 15 3.09 -7.43 -6.36
C ILE A 15 3.29 -7.32 -4.86
N ASP A 16 3.70 -8.40 -4.19
CA ASP A 16 3.95 -8.41 -2.75
C ASP A 16 5.06 -7.44 -2.32
N ALA A 17 6.15 -7.40 -3.08
CA ALA A 17 7.24 -6.45 -2.85
C ALA A 17 6.77 -5.00 -3.02
N ALA A 18 6.01 -4.70 -4.07
CA ALA A 18 5.45 -3.37 -4.30
C ALA A 18 4.48 -2.94 -3.19
N LEU A 19 3.60 -3.85 -2.75
CA LEU A 19 2.69 -3.62 -1.62
C LEU A 19 3.45 -3.36 -0.32
N THR A 20 4.50 -4.13 -0.05
CA THR A 20 5.36 -3.95 1.14
C THR A 20 6.09 -2.61 1.11
N ILE A 21 6.66 -2.22 -0.02
CA ILE A 21 7.32 -0.91 -0.18
C ILE A 21 6.31 0.21 0.06
N TYR A 22 5.13 0.11 -0.56
CA TYR A 22 4.10 1.12 -0.41
C TYR A 22 3.55 1.19 1.02
N MET A 23 3.43 0.07 1.72
CA MET A 23 3.08 0.01 3.14
C MET A 23 4.05 0.85 3.98
N TRP A 24 5.36 0.69 3.78
CA TRP A 24 6.36 1.49 4.49
C TRP A 24 6.28 2.97 4.14
N ILE A 25 6.05 3.32 2.88
CA ILE A 25 5.85 4.71 2.46
C ILE A 25 4.67 5.34 3.21
N ILE A 26 3.56 4.61 3.37
CA ILE A 26 2.36 5.08 4.10
C ILE A 26 2.64 5.21 5.60
N ILE A 27 3.36 4.26 6.21
CA ILE A 27 3.77 4.32 7.62
C ILE A 27 4.65 5.56 7.85
N ILE A 28 5.67 5.77 7.01
CA ILE A 28 6.56 6.93 7.11
C ILE A 28 5.74 8.22 6.98
N ARG A 29 4.83 8.30 6.02
CA ARG A 29 3.95 9.47 5.85
C ARG A 29 3.09 9.73 7.10
N ALA A 30 2.56 8.68 7.73
CA ALA A 30 1.75 8.79 8.94
C ALA A 30 2.58 9.24 10.16
N VAL A 31 3.81 8.74 10.31
CA VAL A 31 4.72 9.22 11.38
C VAL A 31 5.10 10.68 11.13
N LEU A 32 5.39 11.04 9.88
CA LEU A 32 5.72 12.41 9.51
C LEU A 32 4.57 13.39 9.82
N SER A 33 3.31 13.00 9.70
CA SER A 33 2.21 13.92 10.03
C SER A 33 2.14 14.27 11.53
N TRP A 34 2.74 13.48 12.42
CA TRP A 34 2.79 13.78 13.87
C TRP A 34 3.96 14.68 14.29
N VAL A 35 5.05 14.69 13.52
CA VAL A 35 6.28 15.43 13.87
C VAL A 35 6.41 16.77 13.12
N ASN A 36 5.45 17.12 12.27
CA ASN A 36 5.40 18.37 11.51
C ASN A 36 6.73 18.70 10.78
N PRO A 37 7.16 17.88 9.81
CA PRO A 37 8.43 18.04 9.11
C PRO A 37 8.44 19.26 8.20
N ASP A 38 9.64 19.72 7.83
CA ASP A 38 9.81 20.82 6.87
C ASP A 38 9.14 20.48 5.52
N PRO A 39 8.11 21.25 5.09
CA PRO A 39 7.40 21.03 3.84
C PRO A 39 8.27 21.30 2.59
N TYR A 40 9.38 22.02 2.74
CA TYR A 40 10.33 22.29 1.66
C TYR A 40 11.36 21.17 1.47
N ASN A 41 11.34 20.14 2.31
CA ASN A 41 12.19 18.97 2.11
C ASN A 41 11.70 18.17 0.87
N PRO A 42 12.58 17.90 -0.11
CA PRO A 42 12.21 17.16 -1.32
C PRO A 42 11.67 15.76 -1.04
N ILE A 43 12.16 15.08 0.00
CA ILE A 43 11.71 13.74 0.40
C ILE A 43 10.28 13.81 0.93
N VAL A 44 9.97 14.81 1.76
CA VAL A 44 8.62 15.04 2.27
C VAL A 44 7.67 15.29 1.08
N ARG A 45 8.01 16.19 0.17
CA ARG A 45 7.18 16.44 -1.02
C ARG A 45 6.96 15.19 -1.87
N LEU A 46 7.99 14.37 -2.05
CA LEU A 46 7.88 13.10 -2.79
C LEU A 46 6.90 12.15 -2.10
N LEU A 47 7.03 11.95 -0.78
CA LEU A 47 6.13 11.10 -0.01
C LEU A 47 4.68 11.56 -0.15
N TYR A 48 4.41 12.85 0.03
CA TYR A 48 3.06 13.39 -0.15
C TYR A 48 2.55 13.18 -1.58
N ARG A 49 3.35 13.48 -2.62
CA ARG A 49 2.94 13.29 -4.02
C ARG A 49 2.58 11.84 -4.34
N VAL A 50 3.38 10.88 -3.86
CA VAL A 50 3.17 9.45 -4.15
C VAL A 50 1.94 8.91 -3.41
N THR A 51 1.68 9.39 -2.20
CA THR A 51 0.62 8.85 -1.34
C THR A 51 -0.71 9.59 -1.44
N GLU A 52 -0.71 10.87 -1.86
CA GLU A 52 -1.92 11.70 -1.92
C GLU A 52 -3.01 11.16 -2.83
N PRO A 53 -2.75 10.60 -4.02
CA PRO A 53 -3.81 10.07 -4.87
C PRO A 53 -4.66 9.00 -4.15
N VAL A 54 -4.01 8.09 -3.42
CA VAL A 54 -4.68 7.01 -2.68
C VAL A 54 -5.33 7.55 -1.41
N MET A 55 -4.63 8.41 -0.67
CA MET A 55 -5.17 9.03 0.55
C MET A 55 -6.40 9.90 0.25
N ALA A 56 -6.35 10.70 -0.80
CA ALA A 56 -7.47 11.52 -1.25
C ALA A 56 -8.66 10.66 -1.69
N LEU A 57 -8.41 9.52 -2.34
CA LEU A 57 -9.47 8.57 -2.67
C LEU A 57 -10.11 8.08 -1.38
N VAL A 58 -9.34 7.53 -0.43
CA VAL A 58 -9.86 7.03 0.84
C VAL A 58 -10.65 8.10 1.62
N ARG A 59 -10.14 9.33 1.70
CA ARG A 59 -10.84 10.47 2.32
C ARG A 59 -12.17 10.84 1.66
N ARG A 60 -12.40 10.49 0.39
CA ARG A 60 -13.70 10.70 -0.27
C ARG A 60 -14.75 9.71 0.22
N TRP A 61 -14.35 8.49 0.56
CA TRP A 61 -15.27 7.44 1.00
C TRP A 61 -15.59 7.54 2.49
N ILE A 62 -14.69 8.10 3.30
CA ILE A 62 -14.91 8.23 4.73
C ILE A 62 -15.43 9.64 5.05
N PRO A 63 -16.63 9.77 5.67
CA PRO A 63 -17.17 11.06 6.08
C PRO A 63 -16.48 11.61 7.35
N LEU A 64 -15.15 11.74 7.33
CA LEU A 64 -14.34 12.25 8.45
C LEU A 64 -14.12 13.76 8.42
N ARG A 65 -14.94 14.51 7.66
CA ARG A 65 -14.92 15.98 7.70
C ARG A 65 -15.34 16.45 9.09
N GLY A 66 -14.38 16.60 10.02
CA GLY A 66 -14.60 17.22 11.34
C GLY A 66 -13.85 16.62 12.52
N MET A 67 -13.21 15.45 12.41
CA MET A 67 -12.63 14.75 13.57
C MET A 67 -11.20 15.17 13.94
N GLY A 68 -10.56 16.06 13.17
CA GLY A 68 -9.19 16.55 13.43
C GLY A 68 -8.06 15.53 13.24
N ILE A 69 -8.37 14.23 13.11
CA ILE A 69 -7.41 13.14 12.93
C ILE A 69 -7.68 12.43 11.60
N ASP A 70 -6.63 12.26 10.79
CA ASP A 70 -6.71 11.55 9.52
C ASP A 70 -6.46 10.03 9.72
N PHE A 71 -7.54 9.24 9.67
CA PHE A 71 -7.49 7.77 9.76
C PHE A 71 -7.22 7.08 8.40
N SER A 72 -7.10 7.84 7.31
CA SER A 72 -6.83 7.29 5.97
C SER A 72 -5.59 6.38 5.89
N PRO A 73 -4.46 6.68 6.57
CA PRO A 73 -3.31 5.79 6.57
C PRO A 73 -3.65 4.39 7.06
N ILE A 74 -4.40 4.27 8.16
CA ILE A 74 -4.78 2.98 8.75
C ILE A 74 -5.61 2.15 7.77
N ILE A 75 -6.59 2.78 7.12
CA ILE A 75 -7.46 2.11 6.15
C ILE A 75 -6.66 1.62 4.94
N ILE A 76 -5.68 2.40 4.48
CA ILE A 76 -4.79 1.98 3.39
C ILE A 76 -3.91 0.81 3.83
N LEU A 77 -3.37 0.84 5.05
CA LEU A 77 -2.58 -0.28 5.59
C LEU A 77 -3.41 -1.57 5.67
N LEU A 78 -4.66 -1.48 6.15
CA LEU A 78 -5.57 -2.63 6.17
C LEU A 78 -5.87 -3.16 4.76
N ALA A 79 -6.07 -2.28 3.79
CA ALA A 79 -6.25 -2.68 2.39
C ALA A 79 -5.01 -3.38 1.82
N ILE A 80 -3.81 -2.90 2.13
CA ILE A 80 -2.55 -3.54 1.71
C ILE A 80 -2.43 -4.94 2.32
N VAL A 81 -2.63 -5.06 3.64
CA VAL A 81 -2.58 -6.35 4.35
C VAL A 81 -3.61 -7.33 3.78
N PHE A 82 -4.82 -6.84 3.46
CA PHE A 82 -5.84 -7.63 2.79
C PHE A 82 -5.36 -8.12 1.41
N LEU A 83 -4.81 -7.24 0.56
CA LEU A 83 -4.30 -7.62 -0.76
C LEU A 83 -3.16 -8.64 -0.68
N GLN A 84 -2.25 -8.50 0.28
CA GLN A 84 -1.19 -9.50 0.50
C GLN A 84 -1.77 -10.84 0.97
N SER A 85 -2.73 -10.81 1.89
CA SER A 85 -3.30 -12.03 2.48
C SER A 85 -4.25 -12.76 1.52
N PHE A 86 -4.93 -12.02 0.65
CA PHE A 86 -5.90 -12.56 -0.29
C PHE A 86 -5.28 -12.70 -1.68
N LEU A 87 -5.07 -11.59 -2.39
CA LEU A 87 -4.63 -11.59 -3.79
C LEU A 87 -3.28 -12.29 -3.98
N VAL A 88 -2.25 -11.90 -3.22
CA VAL A 88 -0.90 -12.48 -3.38
C VAL A 88 -0.90 -13.96 -3.03
N LYS A 89 -1.52 -14.35 -1.90
CA LYS A 89 -1.60 -15.77 -1.51
C LYS A 89 -2.36 -16.61 -2.54
N SER A 90 -3.49 -16.12 -3.05
CA SER A 90 -4.23 -16.83 -4.10
C SER A 90 -3.44 -17.00 -5.39
N LEU A 91 -2.67 -15.98 -5.81
CA LEU A 91 -1.79 -16.10 -6.98
C LEU A 91 -0.66 -17.10 -6.75
N MET A 92 -0.09 -17.14 -5.53
CA MET A 92 0.94 -18.11 -5.18
C MET A 92 0.39 -19.54 -5.14
N GLU A 93 -0.79 -19.76 -4.56
CA GLU A 93 -1.46 -21.07 -4.57
C GLU A 93 -1.75 -21.54 -6.00
N LEU A 94 -2.29 -20.65 -6.84
CA LEU A 94 -2.51 -20.94 -8.25
C LEU A 94 -1.21 -21.32 -8.97
N ALA A 95 -0.12 -20.60 -8.69
CA ALA A 95 1.19 -20.91 -9.24
C ALA A 95 1.68 -22.30 -8.85
N TYR A 96 1.45 -22.73 -7.60
CA TYR A 96 1.81 -24.06 -7.13
C TYR A 96 0.93 -25.16 -7.72
N THR A 97 -0.37 -24.92 -7.89
CA THR A 97 -1.28 -25.88 -8.54
C THR A 97 -0.96 -26.09 -10.02
N LEU A 98 -0.50 -25.04 -10.71
CA LEU A 98 -0.15 -25.10 -12.13
C LEU A 98 1.25 -25.63 -12.42
N ARG A 99 2.08 -25.83 -11.39
CA ARG A 99 3.46 -26.30 -11.54
C ARG A 99 3.47 -27.78 -11.90
#